data_AF-A0A1Y5EJY3-F1
#
_entry.id   AF-A0A1Y5EJY3-F1
#
_cell.length_a   1.000
_cell.length_b   1.000
_cell.length_c   1.000
_cell.angle_alpha   90.00
_cell.angle_beta   90.00
_cell.angle_gamma   90.00
#
_symmetry.space_group_name_H-M   'P 1'
#
loop_
_entity.id
_entity.type
_entity.pdbx_description
1 polymer ?
#
loop_
_entity_poly.entity_id
_entity_poly.type
_entity_poly.pdbx_seq_one_letter_code
_entity_poly.pdbx_strand_id
1 'polypeptide(L)'
;MNNNKIVNSEADWFEKGLLQRVPANIRESFSDEQLSALKVAFGARKWGKHAIDLRGTLSFWRWRYYVVVLMGRNKRLLTAREKRISLMIKTLLILLFFSFSTLMGLLVLYLAKSAMGIDLFPGFSLGIWGWFKGEFL
;
A
#
# COMPACT_ATOMS: atom_id res chain seq x y z
N MET A 1 10.53 -41.03 -32.42
CA MET A 1 10.89 -40.04 -31.37
C MET A 1 9.61 -39.39 -30.90
N ASN A 2 9.16 -39.80 -29.70
CA ASN A 2 7.89 -39.44 -29.10
C ASN A 2 8.11 -38.20 -28.22
N ASN A 3 7.68 -37.02 -28.67
CA ASN A 3 7.77 -35.80 -27.87
C ASN A 3 6.40 -35.48 -27.27
N ASN A 4 6.23 -35.96 -26.04
CA ASN A 4 5.28 -35.45 -25.06
C ASN A 4 5.39 -33.91 -24.98
N LYS A 5 4.61 -33.18 -25.78
CA LYS A 5 4.25 -31.82 -25.43
C LYS A 5 3.04 -31.91 -24.53
N ILE A 6 3.35 -31.83 -23.25
CA ILE A 6 2.48 -31.63 -22.11
C ILE A 6 1.30 -30.72 -22.52
N VAL A 7 0.17 -31.34 -22.85
CA VAL A 7 -1.12 -30.67 -22.88
C VAL A 7 -1.50 -30.46 -21.43
N ASN A 8 -1.00 -29.39 -20.83
CA ASN A 8 -1.51 -28.94 -19.54
C ASN A 8 -1.28 -27.44 -19.33
N SER A 9 -2.21 -26.64 -19.84
CA SER A 9 -2.68 -25.45 -19.12
C SER A 9 -4.07 -25.10 -19.66
N GLU A 10 -5.02 -25.00 -18.75
CA GLU A 10 -6.32 -24.32 -18.94
C GLU A 10 -6.21 -23.22 -20.02
N ALA A 11 -7.00 -23.32 -21.09
CA ALA A 11 -6.99 -22.39 -22.22
C ALA A 11 -6.89 -20.93 -21.71
N ASP A 12 -5.90 -20.19 -22.22
CA ASP A 12 -5.60 -18.86 -21.73
C ASP A 12 -6.85 -17.98 -21.80
N TRP A 13 -7.07 -17.15 -20.78
CA TRP A 13 -8.29 -16.32 -20.67
C TRP A 13 -8.49 -15.45 -21.92
N PHE A 14 -7.39 -15.05 -22.57
CA PHE A 14 -7.38 -14.29 -23.81
C PHE A 14 -7.90 -15.12 -24.99
N GLU A 15 -7.37 -16.32 -25.21
CA GLU A 15 -7.78 -17.22 -26.29
C GLU A 15 -9.26 -17.61 -26.15
N LYS A 16 -9.69 -17.98 -24.94
CA LYS A 16 -11.09 -18.31 -24.65
C LYS A 16 -12.01 -17.11 -24.92
N GLY A 17 -11.60 -15.91 -24.48
CA GLY A 17 -12.38 -14.69 -24.70
C GLY A 17 -12.43 -14.27 -26.17
N LEU A 18 -11.34 -14.45 -26.92
CA LEU A 18 -11.27 -14.15 -28.34
C LEU A 18 -12.17 -15.11 -29.13
N LEU A 19 -11.99 -16.43 -28.95
CA LEU A 19 -12.73 -17.45 -29.70
C LEU A 19 -14.24 -17.43 -29.42
N GLN A 20 -14.69 -17.00 -28.24
CA GLN A 20 -16.12 -16.79 -27.95
C GLN A 20 -16.78 -15.70 -28.80
N ARG A 21 -16.00 -14.73 -29.29
CA ARG A 21 -16.48 -13.61 -30.11
C ARG A 21 -16.33 -13.87 -31.61
N VAL A 22 -15.54 -14.88 -31.98
CA VAL A 22 -15.31 -15.28 -33.36
C VAL A 22 -16.43 -16.22 -33.82
N PRO A 23 -16.97 -16.04 -35.05
CA PRO A 23 -17.94 -16.95 -35.65
C PRO A 23 -17.48 -18.42 -35.61
N ALA A 24 -18.41 -19.35 -35.37
CA ALA A 24 -18.11 -20.77 -35.18
C ALA A 24 -17.31 -21.39 -36.33
N ASN A 25 -17.62 -21.00 -37.55
CA ASN A 25 -16.99 -21.47 -38.79
C ASN A 25 -15.54 -21.01 -38.98
N ILE A 26 -15.06 -20.06 -38.18
CA ILE A 26 -13.69 -19.49 -38.29
C ILE A 26 -12.87 -19.84 -37.04
N ARG A 27 -13.48 -20.32 -35.95
CA ARG A 27 -12.74 -20.63 -34.71
C ARG A 27 -11.61 -21.63 -34.91
N GLU A 28 -11.83 -22.65 -35.73
CA GLU A 28 -10.86 -23.72 -35.99
C GLU A 28 -9.79 -23.33 -37.03
N SER A 29 -9.95 -22.18 -37.72
CA SER A 29 -8.96 -21.72 -38.70
C SER A 29 -7.78 -20.98 -38.06
N PHE A 30 -7.83 -20.68 -36.76
CA PHE A 30 -6.74 -20.04 -36.04
C PHE A 30 -5.68 -21.06 -35.63
N SER A 31 -4.45 -20.86 -36.07
CA SER A 31 -3.31 -21.63 -35.56
C SER A 31 -2.82 -21.10 -34.21
N ASP A 32 -2.14 -21.95 -33.45
CA ASP A 32 -1.52 -21.55 -32.16
C ASP A 32 -0.56 -20.36 -32.32
N GLU A 33 0.16 -20.30 -33.43
CA GLU A 33 1.09 -19.21 -33.77
C GLU A 33 0.34 -17.89 -34.00
N GLN A 34 -0.79 -17.93 -34.71
CA GLN A 34 -1.65 -16.76 -34.92
C GLN A 34 -2.26 -16.27 -33.61
N LEU A 35 -2.76 -17.19 -32.76
CA LEU A 35 -3.31 -16.85 -31.45
C LEU A 35 -2.25 -16.21 -30.54
N SER A 36 -1.03 -16.75 -30.54
CA SER A 36 0.11 -16.19 -29.80
C SER A 36 0.50 -14.80 -30.31
N ALA A 37 0.58 -14.61 -31.63
CA ALA A 37 0.87 -13.32 -32.23
C ALA A 37 -0.20 -12.26 -31.88
N LEU A 38 -1.48 -12.64 -31.92
CA LEU A 38 -2.58 -11.78 -31.52
C LEU A 38 -2.48 -11.41 -30.03
N LYS A 39 -2.18 -12.38 -29.16
CA LYS A 39 -1.99 -12.14 -27.73
C LYS A 39 -0.90 -11.11 -27.44
N VAL A 40 0.21 -11.17 -28.17
CA VAL A 40 1.30 -10.19 -28.08
C VAL A 40 0.85 -8.83 -28.62
N ALA A 41 0.23 -8.79 -29.81
CA ALA A 41 -0.22 -7.56 -30.46
C ALA A 41 -1.28 -6.79 -29.63
N PHE A 42 -2.24 -7.51 -29.04
CA PHE A 42 -3.26 -6.94 -28.15
C PHE A 42 -2.75 -6.66 -26.74
N GLY A 43 -1.48 -6.96 -26.45
CA GLY A 43 -0.88 -6.71 -25.14
C GLY A 43 -1.60 -7.44 -24.02
N ALA A 44 -2.17 -8.61 -24.31
CA ALA A 44 -2.98 -9.43 -23.40
C ALA A 44 -2.10 -10.12 -22.34
N ARG A 45 -1.37 -9.30 -21.58
CA ARG A 45 -0.77 -9.70 -20.32
C ARG A 45 -1.91 -9.85 -19.33
N LYS A 46 -1.97 -10.96 -18.59
CA LYS A 46 -2.87 -11.11 -17.43
C LYS A 46 -2.76 -9.82 -16.62
N TRP A 47 -3.83 -9.00 -16.62
CA TRP A 47 -3.87 -7.80 -15.79
C TRP A 47 -3.57 -8.27 -14.38
N GLY A 48 -2.49 -7.75 -13.79
CA GLY A 48 -2.10 -8.14 -12.44
C GLY A 48 -3.31 -7.93 -11.54
N LYS A 49 -3.79 -8.99 -10.89
CA LYS A 49 -4.82 -8.88 -9.86
C LYS A 49 -4.36 -7.81 -8.89
N HIS A 50 -5.04 -6.67 -8.86
CA HIS A 50 -4.81 -5.68 -7.81
C HIS A 50 -5.42 -6.28 -6.54
N ALA A 51 -4.73 -6.16 -5.40
CA ALA A 51 -5.22 -6.75 -4.16
C ALA A 51 -6.57 -6.13 -3.74
N ILE A 52 -6.77 -4.88 -4.11
CA ILE A 52 -8.01 -4.13 -3.88
C ILE A 52 -8.34 -3.37 -5.18
N ASP A 53 -9.49 -3.67 -5.77
CA ASP A 53 -10.10 -2.94 -6.89
C ASP A 53 -11.52 -2.57 -6.48
N LEU A 54 -11.68 -1.36 -5.95
CA LEU A 54 -12.98 -0.80 -5.58
C LEU A 54 -13.41 0.18 -6.67
N ARG A 55 -14.54 -0.11 -7.30
CA ARG A 55 -15.14 0.73 -8.32
C ARG A 55 -16.51 1.16 -7.83
N GLY A 56 -16.69 2.46 -7.69
CA GLY A 56 -17.93 3.05 -7.24
C GLY A 56 -18.38 4.15 -8.18
N THR A 57 -19.69 4.34 -8.26
CA THR A 57 -20.25 5.55 -8.87
C THR A 57 -20.97 6.32 -7.77
N LEU A 58 -20.48 7.51 -7.46
CA LEU A 58 -21.09 8.42 -6.51
C LEU A 58 -21.94 9.41 -7.29
N SER A 59 -23.25 9.37 -7.09
CA SER A 59 -24.15 10.41 -7.60
C SER A 59 -24.33 11.49 -6.55
N PHE A 60 -23.93 12.72 -6.87
CA PHE A 60 -24.17 13.88 -6.03
C PHE A 60 -24.98 14.91 -6.83
N TRP A 61 -26.18 15.22 -6.34
CA TRP A 61 -27.16 16.10 -6.99
C TRP A 61 -27.50 15.66 -8.42
N ARG A 62 -26.97 16.37 -9.43
CA ARG A 62 -27.20 16.11 -10.87
C ARG A 62 -26.00 15.46 -11.57
N TRP A 63 -24.91 15.21 -10.84
CA TRP A 63 -23.64 14.77 -11.38
C TRP A 63 -23.33 13.35 -10.89
N ARG A 64 -22.76 12.52 -11.78
CA ARG A 64 -22.34 11.15 -11.46
C ARG A 64 -20.83 11.08 -11.61
N TYR A 65 -20.14 10.85 -10.50
CA TYR A 65 -18.70 10.71 -10.44
C TYR A 65 -18.35 9.24 -10.39
N TYR A 66 -17.49 8.82 -11.31
CA TYR A 66 -16.93 7.48 -11.32
C TYR A 66 -15.62 7.50 -10.53
N VAL A 67 -15.56 6.72 -9.44
CA VAL A 67 -14.42 6.65 -8.55
C VAL A 67 -13.85 5.24 -8.58
N VAL A 68 -12.52 5.17 -8.79
CA VAL A 68 -11.79 3.91 -8.76
C VAL A 68 -10.68 4.03 -7.73
N VAL A 69 -10.66 3.10 -6.78
CA VAL A 69 -9.58 2.93 -5.82
C VAL A 69 -8.89 1.61 -6.15
N LEU A 70 -7.68 1.72 -6.72
CA LEU A 70 -6.78 0.60 -6.93
C LEU A 70 -5.70 0.64 -5.85
N MET A 71 -5.60 -0.42 -5.07
CA MET A 71 -4.54 -0.56 -4.09
C MET A 71 -3.89 -1.95 -4.22
N GLY A 72 -2.57 -1.97 -4.13
CA GLY A 72 -1.81 -3.20 -4.29
C GLY A 72 -0.32 -2.97 -4.07
N ARG A 73 0.42 -4.07 -3.88
CA ARG A 73 1.87 -4.01 -3.70
C ARG A 73 2.51 -3.53 -5.00
N ASN A 74 3.10 -2.32 -4.97
CA ASN A 74 3.88 -1.84 -6.10
C ASN A 74 5.13 -2.72 -6.25
N LYS A 75 5.16 -3.53 -7.31
CA LYS A 75 6.31 -4.40 -7.65
C LYS A 75 7.32 -3.70 -8.55
N ARG A 76 7.09 -2.45 -8.94
CA ARG A 76 8.01 -1.66 -9.77
C ARG A 76 9.17 -1.18 -8.90
N LEU A 77 10.33 -1.00 -9.53
CA LEU A 77 11.44 -0.30 -8.89
C LEU A 77 11.01 1.14 -8.59
N LEU A 78 11.23 1.58 -7.36
CA LEU A 78 10.96 2.96 -6.96
C LEU A 78 11.78 3.91 -7.82
N THR A 79 11.12 4.96 -8.32
CA THR A 79 11.80 6.07 -8.99
C THR A 79 12.73 6.79 -8.01
N ALA A 80 13.74 7.51 -8.51
CA ALA A 80 14.66 8.26 -7.67
C ALA A 80 13.94 9.29 -6.76
N ARG A 81 12.83 9.86 -7.24
CA ARG A 81 11.99 10.78 -6.45
C ARG A 81 11.27 10.05 -5.32
N GLU A 82 10.62 8.92 -5.60
CA GLU A 82 9.92 8.12 -4.58
C GLU A 82 10.89 7.59 -3.51
N LYS A 83 12.10 7.18 -3.90
CA LYS A 83 13.16 6.79 -2.95
C LYS A 83 13.49 7.95 -2.00
N ARG A 84 13.74 9.15 -2.53
CA ARG A 84 14.03 10.34 -1.71
C ARG A 84 12.89 10.68 -0.75
N ILE A 85 11.65 10.68 -1.25
CA ILE A 85 10.47 10.94 -0.42
C ILE A 85 10.34 9.89 0.69
N SER A 86 10.52 8.60 0.36
CA SER A 86 10.45 7.52 1.35
C SER A 86 11.52 7.65 2.44
N LEU A 87 12.73 8.09 2.07
CA LEU A 87 13.81 8.38 3.01
C LEU A 87 13.46 9.56 3.91
N MET A 88 12.97 10.68 3.35
CA MET A 88 12.55 11.85 4.12
C MET A 88 11.46 11.51 5.14
N ILE A 89 10.43 10.76 4.72
CA ILE A 89 9.35 10.33 5.62
C ILE A 89 9.90 9.43 6.72
N LYS A 90 10.75 8.45 6.40
CA LYS A 90 11.37 7.57 7.41
C LYS A 90 12.21 8.36 8.40
N THR A 91 13.04 9.28 7.93
CA THR A 91 13.86 10.13 8.80
C THR A 91 13.00 11.00 9.70
N LEU A 92 11.93 11.60 9.17
CA LEU A 92 11.00 12.40 9.96
C LEU A 92 10.31 11.58 11.05
N LEU A 93 9.85 10.37 10.73
CA LEU A 93 9.21 9.47 11.70
C LEU A 93 10.18 9.05 12.80
N ILE A 94 11.42 8.72 12.45
CA ILE A 94 12.47 8.38 13.41
C ILE A 94 12.76 9.57 14.32
N LEU A 95 12.92 10.76 13.75
CA LEU A 95 13.17 11.98 14.53
C LEU A 95 12.03 12.26 15.50
N LEU A 96 10.78 12.22 15.02
CA LEU A 96 9.59 12.41 15.85
C LEU A 96 9.55 11.40 17.00
N PHE A 97 9.81 10.13 16.72
CA PHE A 97 9.84 9.07 17.72
C PHE A 97 10.90 9.33 18.80
N PHE A 98 12.13 9.66 18.40
CA PHE A 98 13.20 9.95 19.35
C PHE A 98 12.91 11.23 20.16
N SER A 99 12.41 12.29 19.52
CA SER A 99 12.03 13.52 20.23
C SER A 99 10.93 13.26 21.27
N PHE A 100 9.88 12.53 20.88
CA PHE A 100 8.80 12.15 21.80
C PHE A 100 9.31 11.27 22.95
N SER A 101 10.13 10.26 22.65
CA SER A 101 10.73 9.36 23.64
C SER A 101 11.58 10.13 24.66
N THR A 102 12.43 11.05 24.19
CA THR A 102 13.26 11.90 25.07
C THR A 102 12.40 12.80 25.96
N LEU A 103 11.39 13.47 25.40
CA LEU A 103 10.49 14.33 26.19
C LEU A 103 9.73 13.53 27.25
N MET A 104 9.21 12.35 26.88
CA MET A 104 8.53 11.46 27.82
C MET A 104 9.49 10.96 28.91
N GLY A 105 10.72 10.58 28.56
CA GLY A 105 11.74 10.17 29.52
C GLY A 105 12.09 11.28 30.52
N LEU A 106 12.28 12.52 30.04
CA LEU A 106 12.52 13.68 30.90
C LEU A 106 11.33 13.98 31.81
N LEU A 107 10.10 13.83 31.31
CA LEU A 107 8.89 13.99 32.11
C LEU A 107 8.82 12.97 33.25
N VAL A 108 9.09 11.69 32.97
CA VAL A 108 9.12 10.63 33.98
C VAL A 108 10.21 10.90 35.03
N LEU A 109 11.42 11.26 34.59
CA LEU A 109 12.52 11.60 35.50
C LEU A 109 12.17 12.81 36.38
N TYR A 110 11.52 13.82 35.81
CA TYR A 110 11.04 14.99 36.57
C TYR A 110 10.02 14.58 37.64
N LEU A 111 9.01 13.78 37.28
CA LEU A 111 7.99 13.32 38.24
C LEU A 111 8.62 12.46 39.34
N ALA A 112 9.51 11.53 39.00
CA ALA A 112 10.21 10.68 39.96
C ALA A 112 11.05 11.51 40.94
N LYS A 113 11.82 12.48 40.42
CA LYS A 113 12.58 13.43 41.24
C LYS A 113 11.67 14.22 42.17
N SER A 114 10.56 14.77 41.65
CA SER A 114 9.62 15.58 42.44
C SER A 114 8.90 14.76 43.51
N ALA A 115 8.62 13.48 43.25
CA ALA A 115 8.07 12.55 44.24
C ALA A 115 9.06 12.26 45.39
N MET A 116 10.36 12.21 45.09
CA MET A 116 11.42 12.03 46.09
C MET A 116 11.72 13.31 46.90
N GLY A 117 11.06 14.43 46.59
CA GLY A 117 11.28 15.71 47.28
C GLY A 117 12.65 16.34 47.01
N ILE A 118 13.39 15.87 45.99
CA ILE A 118 14.71 16.40 45.64
C ILE A 118 14.51 17.74 44.92
N ASP A 119 14.97 18.84 45.51
CA ASP A 119 14.92 20.15 44.88
C ASP A 119 16.23 20.42 44.11
N LEU A 120 16.13 20.69 42.80
CA LEU A 120 17.30 21.00 41.94
C LEU A 120 17.52 22.51 41.82
N PHE A 121 16.43 23.28 41.91
CA PHE A 121 16.41 24.72 41.73
C PHE A 121 15.57 25.33 42.85
N PRO A 122 16.21 25.87 43.90
CA PRO A 122 15.50 26.45 45.02
C PRO A 122 14.49 27.51 44.55
N GLY A 123 13.20 27.28 44.84
CA GLY A 123 12.11 28.21 44.51
C GLY A 123 11.57 28.13 43.07
N PHE A 124 12.03 27.18 42.24
CA PHE A 124 11.48 26.98 40.89
C PHE A 124 10.97 25.55 40.68
N SER A 125 9.70 25.42 40.33
CA SER A 125 9.07 24.16 39.93
C SER A 125 8.20 24.37 38.71
N LEU A 126 8.24 23.42 37.77
CA LEU A 126 7.39 23.43 36.57
C LEU A 126 5.90 23.25 36.86
N GLY A 127 5.50 22.93 38.11
CA GLY A 127 4.10 22.77 38.51
C GLY A 127 3.43 21.48 38.04
N ILE A 128 4.04 20.73 37.12
CA ILE A 128 3.52 19.47 36.57
C ILE A 128 3.32 18.42 37.66
N TRP A 129 4.20 18.34 38.66
CA TRP A 129 4.04 17.44 39.81
C TRP A 129 2.83 17.81 40.67
N GLY A 130 2.55 19.10 40.84
CA GLY A 130 1.36 19.57 41.58
C GLY A 130 0.07 19.18 40.87
N TRP A 131 0.01 19.39 39.55
CA TRP A 131 -1.10 18.91 38.71
C TRP A 131 -1.26 17.38 38.78
N PHE A 132 -0.16 16.64 38.61
CA PHE A 132 -0.20 15.17 38.65
C PHE A 132 -0.75 14.64 39.98
N LYS A 133 -0.30 15.21 41.10
CA LYS A 133 -0.85 14.87 42.42
C LYS A 133 -2.34 15.18 42.51
N GLY A 134 -2.81 16.31 41.99
CA GLY A 134 -4.23 16.70 42.08
C GLY A 134 -5.18 15.83 41.25
N GLU A 135 -4.71 15.26 40.14
CA GLU A 135 -5.55 14.43 39.25
C GLU A 135 -5.42 12.93 39.51
N PHE A 136 -4.26 12.44 39.95
CA PHE A 136 -3.96 11.00 40.01
C PHE A 136 -3.68 10.42 41.40
N LEU A 137 -3.51 11.25 42.45
CA LEU A 137 -3.25 10.81 43.83
C LEU A 137 -4.29 11.39 44.80
#